data_AF-A0A9W6HKY7-F1
#
_entry.id   AF-A0A9W6HKY7-F1
#
_cell.length_a   1.000
_cell.length_b   1.000
_cell.length_c   1.000
_cell.angle_alpha   90.00
_cell.angle_beta   90.00
_cell.angle_gamma   90.00
#
_symmetry.space_group_name_H-M   'P 1'
#
loop_
_entity.id
_entity.type
_entity.pdbx_description
1 polymer ?
#
loop_
_entity_poly.entity_id
_entity_poly.type
_entity_poly.pdbx_seq_one_letter_code
_entity_poly.pdbx_strand_id
1 'polypeptide(L)'
;MTETAVYAAGGVVWRMVEEKLRILVIHRTAYDDVTLPKGKVDPGETLPMTAVREIFEETGIRVSLGIPVGVSRYHLPRGRQKVVHYWAAEATDDAIRESSFVPNKEVAAVEWISPRKALARLSYPVDVEILEQFLRYVDDGILSTFPIVVLRHAKATPREEWKGADAARPLAPRGTRQAKDLVGPLRSFGVRRVISSDAVRCVATVTPLAEALGRSIDRTPLIGQDAWEEGTSDVRAVIGKRVRSRKPAVLCSHGPVLPGILAELALATGTLRGSYLGSASSLDPGAFSVVHLSREHPGSGIVCIETHEPRL
;
A
#
# COMPACT_ATOMS: atom_id res chain seq x y z
N MET A 1 -20.68 25.26 -9.47
CA MET A 1 -20.08 24.02 -10.01
C MET A 1 -18.97 23.63 -9.06
N THR A 2 -19.07 22.49 -8.39
CA THR A 2 -18.03 21.99 -7.49
C THR A 2 -16.80 21.69 -8.33
N GLU A 3 -15.77 22.53 -8.25
CA GLU A 3 -14.51 22.28 -8.96
C GLU A 3 -13.91 20.97 -8.45
N THR A 4 -13.90 19.95 -9.31
CA THR A 4 -13.37 18.63 -8.96
C THR A 4 -11.86 18.75 -8.72
N ALA A 5 -11.44 18.38 -7.52
CA ALA A 5 -10.03 18.35 -7.13
C ALA A 5 -9.22 17.48 -8.12
N VAL A 6 -8.01 17.92 -8.43
CA VAL A 6 -7.03 17.15 -9.22
C VAL A 6 -6.22 16.30 -8.27
N TYR A 7 -6.35 14.98 -8.39
CA TYR A 7 -5.56 14.04 -7.62
C TYR A 7 -4.27 13.66 -8.36
N ALA A 8 -3.21 13.50 -7.58
CA ALA A 8 -1.91 13.07 -8.04
C ALA A 8 -1.25 12.20 -6.96
N ALA A 9 -0.26 11.41 -7.37
CA ALA A 9 0.50 10.58 -6.46
C ALA A 9 1.95 10.45 -6.91
N GLY A 10 2.83 10.20 -5.95
CA GLY A 10 4.28 10.08 -6.17
C GLY A 10 4.98 9.50 -4.95
N GLY A 11 6.27 9.77 -4.82
CA GLY A 11 7.00 9.25 -3.67
C GLY A 11 8.38 9.82 -3.42
N VAL A 12 8.84 9.62 -2.18
CA VAL A 12 10.24 9.78 -1.79
C VAL A 12 10.93 8.47 -2.11
N VAL A 13 11.61 8.43 -3.25
CA VAL A 13 12.36 7.24 -3.67
C VAL A 13 13.76 7.31 -3.07
N TRP A 14 14.15 6.26 -2.36
CA TRP A 14 15.40 6.23 -1.62
C TRP A 14 16.19 4.94 -1.90
N ARG A 15 17.50 4.99 -1.63
CA ARG A 15 18.37 3.81 -1.61
C ARG A 15 19.55 4.03 -0.66
N MET A 16 20.20 2.94 -0.24
CA MET A 16 21.48 2.99 0.46
C MET A 16 22.63 2.77 -0.50
N VAL A 17 23.67 3.60 -0.44
CA VAL A 17 24.92 3.44 -1.20
C VAL A 17 26.07 3.63 -0.25
N GLU A 18 26.89 2.59 -0.05
CA GLU A 18 28.01 2.63 0.92
C GLU A 18 27.53 3.14 2.29
N GLU A 19 26.43 2.57 2.79
CA GLU A 19 25.76 2.94 4.06
C GLU A 19 25.25 4.39 4.14
N LYS A 20 25.23 5.12 3.02
CA LYS A 20 24.70 6.48 2.95
C LYS A 20 23.34 6.51 2.28
N LEU A 21 22.37 7.09 2.95
CA LEU A 21 21.05 7.35 2.38
C LEU A 21 21.16 8.31 1.19
N ARG A 22 20.54 7.91 0.07
CA ARG A 22 20.37 8.72 -1.12
C ARG A 22 18.90 8.88 -1.44
N ILE A 23 18.52 10.10 -1.80
CA ILE A 23 17.17 10.47 -2.25
C ILE A 23 17.23 10.74 -3.75
N LEU A 24 16.26 10.21 -4.47
CA LEU A 24 16.07 10.50 -5.88
C LEU A 24 15.33 11.82 -6.05
N VAL A 25 15.88 12.69 -6.89
CA VAL A 25 15.17 13.88 -7.38
C VAL A 25 15.14 13.87 -8.90
N ILE A 26 14.13 14.50 -9.48
CA ILE A 26 13.97 14.65 -10.92
C ILE A 26 14.09 16.13 -11.31
N HIS A 27 14.68 16.38 -12.48
CA HIS A 27 14.81 17.70 -13.11
C HIS A 27 13.78 17.79 -14.24
N ARG A 28 12.81 18.69 -14.13
CA ARG A 28 11.73 18.76 -15.14
C ARG A 28 12.05 19.73 -16.26
N THR A 29 12.01 19.23 -17.50
CA THR A 29 12.41 19.98 -18.70
C THR A 29 11.56 21.24 -18.93
N ALA A 30 10.26 21.17 -18.64
CA ALA A 30 9.33 22.26 -18.94
C ALA A 30 9.38 23.44 -17.96
N TYR A 31 9.89 23.21 -16.74
CA TYR A 31 9.83 24.18 -15.64
C TYR A 31 11.20 24.55 -15.07
N ASP A 32 12.27 23.86 -15.50
CA ASP A 32 13.64 24.00 -14.99
C ASP A 32 13.70 23.93 -13.45
N ASP A 33 12.94 23.00 -12.88
CA ASP A 33 12.81 22.80 -11.45
C ASP A 33 13.20 21.38 -11.01
N VAL A 34 13.43 21.24 -9.71
CA VAL A 34 13.82 19.99 -9.05
C VAL A 34 12.71 19.56 -8.11
N THR A 35 12.13 18.39 -8.35
CA THR A 35 11.00 17.89 -7.56
C THR A 35 11.17 16.42 -7.17
N LEU A 36 10.31 15.95 -6.28
CA LEU A 36 10.05 14.52 -6.10
C LEU A 36 9.22 13.98 -7.28
N PRO A 37 9.42 12.71 -7.69
CA PRO A 37 8.65 12.10 -8.77
C PRO A 37 7.17 11.95 -8.38
N LYS A 38 6.27 12.42 -9.26
CA LYS A 38 4.82 12.44 -9.06
C LYS A 38 4.09 12.84 -10.35
N GLY A 39 2.87 12.33 -10.51
CA GLY A 39 1.98 12.79 -11.56
C GLY A 39 0.51 12.51 -11.27
N LYS A 40 -0.34 12.73 -12.27
CA LYS A 40 -1.79 12.79 -12.08
C LYS A 40 -2.39 11.40 -12.09
N VAL A 41 -3.48 11.23 -11.35
CA VAL A 41 -4.26 9.99 -11.40
C VAL A 41 -4.94 9.86 -12.75
N ASP A 42 -4.69 8.74 -13.43
CA ASP A 42 -5.37 8.39 -14.68
C ASP A 42 -6.75 7.78 -14.44
N PRO A 43 -7.66 7.84 -15.43
CA PRO A 43 -8.97 7.22 -15.30
C PRO A 43 -8.90 5.74 -14.91
N GLY A 44 -9.46 5.40 -13.76
CA GLY A 44 -9.49 4.04 -13.25
C GLY A 44 -8.27 3.64 -12.39
N GLU A 45 -7.31 4.53 -12.18
CA GLU A 45 -6.22 4.27 -11.23
C GLU A 45 -6.63 4.60 -9.79
N THR A 46 -5.97 3.90 -8.86
CA THR A 46 -5.93 4.29 -7.45
C THR A 46 -4.66 5.09 -7.19
N LEU A 47 -4.63 5.87 -6.11
CA LEU A 47 -3.43 6.65 -5.76
C LEU A 47 -2.15 5.78 -5.62
N PRO A 48 -2.19 4.58 -5.00
CA PRO A 48 -1.01 3.70 -4.99
C PRO A 48 -0.55 3.27 -6.40
N MET A 49 -1.49 2.96 -7.30
CA MET A 49 -1.18 2.59 -8.68
C MET A 49 -0.52 3.76 -9.42
N THR A 50 -1.09 4.95 -9.27
CA THR A 50 -0.53 6.18 -9.84
C THR A 50 0.87 6.44 -9.31
N ALA A 51 1.11 6.32 -8.00
CA ALA A 51 2.45 6.55 -7.44
C ALA A 51 3.51 5.63 -8.07
N VAL A 52 3.23 4.32 -8.17
CA VAL A 52 4.20 3.37 -8.75
C VAL A 52 4.37 3.56 -10.26
N ARG A 53 3.30 3.92 -10.99
CA ARG A 53 3.37 4.21 -12.43
C ARG A 53 4.21 5.45 -12.68
N GLU A 54 3.88 6.56 -12.02
CA GLU A 54 4.55 7.86 -12.21
C GLU A 54 6.03 7.78 -11.82
N ILE A 55 6.36 7.14 -10.70
CA ILE A 55 7.76 6.88 -10.35
C ILE A 55 8.47 6.11 -11.47
N PHE A 56 7.83 5.08 -12.04
CA PHE A 56 8.44 4.32 -13.13
C PHE A 56 8.56 5.12 -14.43
N GLU A 57 7.55 5.89 -14.81
CA GLU A 57 7.55 6.71 -16.03
C GLU A 57 8.60 7.82 -15.97
N GLU A 58 8.72 8.51 -14.83
CA GLU A 58 9.66 9.61 -14.65
C GLU A 58 11.10 9.15 -14.38
N THR A 59 11.30 7.93 -13.89
CA THR A 59 12.62 7.50 -13.37
C THR A 59 13.11 6.16 -13.89
N GLY A 60 12.29 5.43 -14.65
CA GLY A 60 12.59 4.06 -15.10
C GLY A 60 12.72 3.02 -13.99
N ILE A 61 12.51 3.39 -12.71
CA ILE A 61 12.74 2.51 -11.55
C ILE A 61 11.41 1.91 -11.10
N ARG A 62 11.36 0.58 -11.06
CA ARG A 62 10.20 -0.15 -10.51
C ARG A 62 10.31 -0.23 -9.00
N VAL A 63 9.26 0.20 -8.30
CA VAL A 63 9.23 0.22 -6.84
C VAL A 63 8.01 -0.49 -6.27
N SER A 64 8.06 -0.79 -4.98
CA SER A 64 6.88 -1.09 -4.16
C SER A 64 6.77 -0.05 -3.06
N LEU A 65 5.55 0.36 -2.75
CA LEU A 65 5.31 1.41 -1.77
C LEU A 65 5.50 0.89 -0.34
N GLY A 66 6.22 1.66 0.46
CA GLY A 66 6.28 1.58 1.91
C GLY A 66 5.26 2.52 2.55
N ILE A 67 5.67 3.21 3.62
CA ILE A 67 4.78 4.09 4.39
C ILE A 67 4.33 5.32 3.58
N PRO A 68 3.10 5.82 3.79
CA PRO A 68 2.72 7.17 3.38
C PRO A 68 3.57 8.21 4.14
N VAL A 69 4.13 9.17 3.41
CA VAL A 69 5.02 10.21 3.96
C VAL A 69 4.41 11.61 3.87
N GLY A 70 3.18 11.74 3.37
CA GLY A 70 2.40 12.97 3.51
C GLY A 70 1.51 13.27 2.30
N VAL A 71 0.76 14.37 2.43
CA VAL A 71 -0.16 14.85 1.41
C VAL A 71 0.03 16.35 1.22
N SER A 72 0.35 16.77 0.00
CA SER A 72 0.41 18.18 -0.36
C SER A 72 -0.94 18.66 -0.89
N ARG A 73 -1.37 19.86 -0.48
CA ARG A 73 -2.61 20.49 -0.95
C ARG A 73 -2.34 21.93 -1.34
N TYR A 74 -2.60 22.27 -2.60
CA TYR A 74 -2.45 23.63 -3.12
C TYR A 74 -3.48 23.93 -4.21
N HIS A 75 -3.68 25.19 -4.54
CA HIS A 75 -4.61 25.61 -5.57
C HIS A 75 -3.88 25.81 -6.90
N LEU A 76 -4.45 25.29 -7.98
CA LEU A 76 -4.03 25.56 -9.35
C LEU A 76 -4.59 26.92 -9.80
N PRO A 77 -4.04 27.50 -10.89
CA PRO A 77 -4.68 28.62 -11.57
C PRO A 77 -6.16 28.30 -11.86
N ARG A 78 -7.04 29.29 -11.62
CA ARG A 78 -8.51 29.19 -11.71
C ARG A 78 -9.23 28.57 -10.50
N GLY A 79 -8.54 28.26 -9.40
CA GLY A 79 -9.18 27.92 -8.11
C GLY A 79 -9.29 26.42 -7.81
N ARG A 80 -9.02 25.55 -8.79
CA ARG A 80 -9.07 24.09 -8.61
C ARG A 80 -8.05 23.62 -7.58
N GLN A 81 -8.50 22.87 -6.59
CA GLN A 81 -7.58 22.24 -5.63
C GLN A 81 -6.81 21.09 -6.29
N LYS A 82 -5.50 21.01 -6.03
CA LYS A 82 -4.65 19.86 -6.33
C LYS A 82 -4.21 19.20 -5.03
N VAL A 83 -4.35 17.87 -5.00
CA VAL A 83 -4.01 17.02 -3.85
C VAL A 83 -3.03 15.96 -4.31
N VAL A 84 -1.84 15.92 -3.72
CA VAL A 84 -0.77 14.98 -4.07
C VAL A 84 -0.44 14.09 -2.89
N HIS A 85 -0.54 12.78 -3.05
CA HIS A 85 -0.19 11.81 -2.02
C HIS A 85 1.21 11.23 -2.27
N TYR A 86 2.02 11.11 -1.23
CA TYR A 86 3.38 10.60 -1.33
C TYR A 86 3.60 9.39 -0.43
N TRP A 87 4.34 8.41 -0.95
CA TRP A 87 4.83 7.24 -0.20
C TRP A 87 6.35 7.18 -0.23
N ALA A 88 6.95 6.59 0.80
CA ALA A 88 8.33 6.14 0.74
C ALA A 88 8.43 4.94 -0.20
N ALA A 89 9.48 4.88 -1.00
CA ALA A 89 9.71 3.77 -1.92
C ALA A 89 11.20 3.43 -1.99
N GLU A 90 11.54 2.19 -1.68
CA GLU A 90 12.92 1.69 -1.79
C GLU A 90 13.22 1.33 -3.25
N ALA A 91 14.28 1.93 -3.82
CA ALA A 91 14.85 1.50 -5.09
C ALA A 91 15.90 0.43 -4.82
N THR A 92 15.51 -0.85 -4.97
CA THR A 92 16.42 -1.99 -4.78
C THR A 92 17.54 -1.99 -5.80
N ASP A 93 18.66 -2.63 -5.48
CA ASP A 93 19.79 -2.77 -6.41
C ASP A 93 19.37 -3.40 -7.76
N ASP A 94 18.47 -4.38 -7.72
CA ASP A 94 17.88 -4.97 -8.93
C ASP A 94 17.11 -3.92 -9.75
N ALA A 95 16.24 -3.13 -9.11
CA ALA A 95 15.46 -2.10 -9.79
C ALA A 95 16.33 -0.97 -10.37
N ILE A 96 17.45 -0.66 -9.71
CA ILE A 96 18.45 0.28 -10.24
C ILE A 96 19.15 -0.31 -11.46
N ARG A 97 19.58 -1.57 -11.41
CA ARG A 97 20.24 -2.24 -12.55
C ARG A 97 19.32 -2.38 -13.76
N GLU A 98 18.04 -2.64 -13.52
CA GLU A 98 17.01 -2.75 -14.54
C GLU A 98 16.43 -1.40 -14.98
N SER A 99 16.86 -0.30 -14.34
CA SER A 99 16.33 1.04 -14.65
C SER A 99 16.59 1.38 -16.11
N SER A 100 15.52 1.76 -16.79
CA SER A 100 15.54 2.11 -18.22
C SER A 100 15.30 3.61 -18.44
N PHE A 101 15.66 4.47 -17.49
CA PHE A 101 15.42 5.90 -17.62
C PHE A 101 16.11 6.47 -18.86
N VAL A 102 15.34 7.19 -19.66
CA VAL A 102 15.84 7.99 -20.77
C VAL A 102 15.24 9.38 -20.63
N PRO A 103 16.06 10.46 -20.65
CA PRO A 103 15.56 11.82 -20.68
C PRO A 103 14.47 12.02 -21.73
N ASN A 104 13.40 12.69 -21.34
CA ASN A 104 12.24 12.92 -22.20
C ASN A 104 11.74 14.37 -22.07
N LYS A 105 10.62 14.68 -22.73
CA LYS A 105 10.07 16.05 -22.76
C LYS A 105 9.59 16.54 -21.40
N GLU A 106 9.36 15.64 -20.45
CA GLU A 106 8.91 15.95 -19.09
C GLU A 106 10.08 15.95 -18.10
N VAL A 107 10.95 14.93 -18.14
CA VAL A 107 12.08 14.77 -17.22
C VAL A 107 13.40 14.80 -17.97
N ALA A 108 14.21 15.82 -17.70
CA ALA A 108 15.52 16.02 -18.31
C ALA A 108 16.60 15.13 -17.68
N ALA A 109 16.52 14.91 -16.37
CA ALA A 109 17.51 14.11 -15.64
C ALA A 109 16.93 13.58 -14.32
N VAL A 110 17.55 12.50 -13.82
CA VAL A 110 17.35 11.98 -12.46
C VAL A 110 18.68 12.01 -11.71
N GLU A 111 18.65 12.34 -10.42
CA GLU A 111 19.87 12.46 -9.61
C GLU A 111 19.69 11.84 -8.23
N TRP A 112 20.67 11.04 -7.81
CA TRP A 112 20.76 10.49 -6.46
C TRP A 112 21.62 11.39 -5.57
N ILE A 113 21.02 12.05 -4.58
CA ILE A 113 21.69 13.04 -3.73
C ILE A 113 21.52 12.73 -2.24
N SER A 114 22.35 13.33 -1.38
CA SER A 114 22.16 13.22 0.07
C SER A 114 20.88 13.94 0.52
N PRO A 115 20.27 13.53 1.65
CA PRO A 115 19.11 14.21 2.23
C PRO A 115 19.32 15.72 2.37
N ARG A 116 20.47 16.15 2.91
CA ARG A 116 20.83 17.57 3.04
C ARG A 116 20.83 18.31 1.70
N LYS A 117 21.35 17.69 0.63
CA LYS A 117 21.36 18.31 -0.71
C LYS A 117 19.95 18.33 -1.32
N ALA A 118 19.13 17.31 -1.08
CA ALA A 118 17.75 17.27 -1.54
C ALA A 118 16.91 18.39 -0.90
N LEU A 119 16.97 18.54 0.43
CA LEU A 119 16.30 19.64 1.15
C LEU A 119 16.69 21.02 0.60
N ALA A 120 17.96 21.21 0.23
CA ALA A 120 18.46 22.47 -0.31
C ALA A 120 18.12 22.71 -1.79
N ARG A 121 17.77 21.68 -2.56
CA ARG A 121 17.56 21.78 -4.02
C ARG A 121 16.12 21.65 -4.47
N LEU A 122 15.26 21.01 -3.70
CA LEU A 122 13.84 20.91 -4.02
C LEU A 122 13.25 22.30 -4.19
N SER A 123 12.64 22.56 -5.34
CA SER A 123 12.20 23.89 -5.74
C SER A 123 10.93 24.35 -5.01
N TYR A 124 10.19 23.43 -4.39
CA TYR A 124 8.91 23.72 -3.76
C TYR A 124 8.91 23.36 -2.26
N PRO A 125 8.46 24.27 -1.38
CA PRO A 125 8.37 24.01 0.06
C PRO A 125 7.59 22.74 0.41
N VAL A 126 6.53 22.44 -0.34
CA VAL A 126 5.73 21.23 -0.11
C VAL A 126 6.52 19.94 -0.34
N ASP A 127 7.46 19.88 -1.29
CA ASP A 127 8.29 18.69 -1.47
C ASP A 127 9.34 18.58 -0.35
N VAL A 128 9.81 19.72 0.19
CA VAL A 128 10.70 19.77 1.36
C VAL A 128 9.99 19.22 2.60
N GLU A 129 8.76 19.65 2.88
CA GLU A 129 7.94 19.16 4.00
C GLU A 129 7.71 17.64 3.92
N ILE A 130 7.45 17.11 2.72
CA ILE A 130 7.32 15.67 2.47
C ILE A 130 8.63 14.94 2.75
N LEU A 131 9.77 15.48 2.31
CA LEU A 131 11.07 14.88 2.57
C LEU A 131 11.41 14.93 4.08
N GLU A 132 11.13 16.03 4.77
CA GLU A 132 11.32 16.15 6.22
C GLU A 132 10.47 15.15 7.01
N GLN A 133 9.22 14.92 6.58
CA GLN A 133 8.36 13.90 7.18
C GLN A 133 8.92 12.48 6.96
N PHE A 134 9.48 12.19 5.79
CA PHE A 134 10.19 10.93 5.56
C PHE A 134 11.42 10.80 6.47
N LEU A 135 12.24 11.85 6.57
CA LEU A 135 13.46 11.82 7.40
C LEU A 135 13.17 11.66 8.88
N ARG A 136 12.04 12.17 9.39
CA ARG A 136 11.61 11.88 10.77
C ARG A 136 11.43 10.39 11.03
N TYR A 137 10.85 9.64 10.09
CA TYR A 137 10.79 8.18 10.22
C TYR A 137 12.18 7.54 10.19
N VAL A 138 13.09 8.04 9.36
CA VAL A 138 14.48 7.55 9.31
C VAL A 138 15.20 7.79 10.64
N ASP A 139 15.04 8.97 11.23
CA ASP A 139 15.62 9.34 12.53
C ASP A 139 15.06 8.46 13.66
N ASP A 140 13.79 8.06 13.56
CA ASP A 140 13.14 7.09 14.46
C ASP A 140 13.55 5.63 14.19
N GLY A 141 14.49 5.39 13.27
CA GLY A 141 14.99 4.05 12.92
C GLY A 141 14.08 3.25 11.98
N ILE A 142 13.17 3.92 11.27
CA ILE A 142 12.17 3.32 10.38
C ILE A 142 12.48 3.72 8.93
N LEU A 143 13.50 3.10 8.35
CA LEU A 143 13.87 3.33 6.95
C LEU A 143 13.12 2.39 6.00
N SER A 144 13.15 1.08 6.26
CA SER A 144 12.47 0.07 5.44
C SER A 144 11.28 -0.51 6.18
N THR A 145 10.16 -0.67 5.47
CA THR A 145 8.97 -1.33 5.99
C THR A 145 8.56 -2.52 5.14
N PHE A 146 7.63 -3.31 5.66
CA PHE A 146 6.89 -4.29 4.88
C PHE A 146 5.40 -4.23 5.28
N PRO A 147 4.49 -4.39 4.31
CA PRO A 147 3.07 -4.36 4.58
C PRO A 147 2.52 -5.74 4.95
N ILE A 148 1.65 -5.77 5.94
CA ILE A 148 0.66 -6.83 6.12
C ILE A 148 -0.71 -6.24 5.76
N VAL A 149 -1.26 -6.67 4.64
CA VAL A 149 -2.56 -6.20 4.15
C VAL A 149 -3.67 -7.05 4.73
N VAL A 150 -4.65 -6.40 5.35
CA VAL A 150 -5.87 -7.01 5.88
C VAL A 150 -7.01 -6.66 4.93
N LEU A 151 -7.54 -7.67 4.25
CA LEU A 151 -8.50 -7.53 3.18
C LEU A 151 -9.82 -8.18 3.58
N ARG A 152 -10.93 -7.44 3.51
CA ARG A 152 -12.26 -8.06 3.55
C ARG A 152 -12.55 -8.69 2.19
N HIS A 153 -13.10 -9.90 2.18
CA HIS A 153 -13.56 -10.50 0.93
C HIS A 153 -14.48 -9.54 0.15
N ALA A 154 -14.44 -9.65 -1.18
CA ALA A 154 -15.29 -8.87 -2.08
C ALA A 154 -16.78 -9.21 -1.90
N LYS A 155 -17.66 -8.43 -2.50
CA LYS A 155 -19.13 -8.60 -2.36
C LYS A 155 -19.56 -10.03 -2.75
N ALA A 156 -20.03 -10.78 -1.76
CA ALA A 156 -20.61 -12.10 -1.95
C ALA A 156 -22.09 -12.02 -2.34
N THR A 157 -22.62 -13.11 -2.92
CA THR A 157 -24.07 -13.30 -3.12
C THR A 157 -24.80 -13.09 -1.80
N PRO A 158 -25.98 -12.44 -1.76
CA PRO A 158 -26.77 -12.28 -0.53
C PRO A 158 -27.01 -13.60 0.20
N ARG A 159 -27.13 -13.57 1.53
CA ARG A 159 -27.31 -14.80 2.33
C ARG A 159 -28.65 -15.44 2.03
N GLU A 160 -29.67 -14.63 1.81
CA GLU A 160 -31.06 -14.99 1.56
C GLU A 160 -31.24 -15.72 0.21
N GLU A 161 -30.33 -15.46 -0.74
CA GLU A 161 -30.32 -16.05 -2.08
C GLU A 161 -29.48 -17.34 -2.16
N TRP A 162 -28.73 -17.68 -1.11
CA TRP A 162 -27.83 -18.83 -1.08
C TRP A 162 -28.40 -19.98 -0.23
N LYS A 163 -28.58 -21.15 -0.84
CA LYS A 163 -29.18 -22.33 -0.18
C LYS A 163 -28.17 -23.33 0.38
N GLY A 164 -26.87 -23.13 0.14
CA GLY A 164 -25.81 -24.01 0.64
C GLY A 164 -25.20 -23.53 1.96
N ALA A 165 -24.15 -24.20 2.42
CA ALA A 165 -23.35 -23.74 3.57
C ALA A 165 -22.77 -22.33 3.30
N ASP A 166 -22.74 -21.44 4.30
CA ASP A 166 -22.27 -20.05 4.11
C ASP A 166 -20.81 -20.00 3.63
N ALA A 167 -19.94 -20.90 4.10
CA ALA A 167 -18.55 -21.02 3.63
C ALA A 167 -18.44 -21.28 2.12
N ALA A 168 -19.43 -21.94 1.51
CA ALA A 168 -19.48 -22.22 0.07
C ALA A 168 -20.06 -21.06 -0.76
N ARG A 169 -20.54 -19.99 -0.13
CA ARG A 169 -21.20 -18.87 -0.82
C ARG A 169 -20.23 -18.13 -1.75
N PRO A 170 -20.54 -17.99 -3.04
CA PRO A 170 -19.64 -17.41 -4.03
C PRO A 170 -19.66 -15.87 -4.01
N LEU A 171 -18.76 -15.29 -4.78
CA LEU A 171 -18.81 -13.86 -5.11
C LEU A 171 -20.03 -13.55 -5.97
N ALA A 172 -20.66 -12.40 -5.71
CA ALA A 172 -21.63 -11.82 -6.63
C ALA A 172 -20.89 -11.22 -7.85
N PRO A 173 -21.57 -10.91 -8.96
CA PRO A 173 -20.94 -10.30 -10.14
C PRO A 173 -20.14 -9.02 -9.83
N ARG A 174 -20.63 -8.19 -8.89
CA ARG A 174 -19.89 -7.02 -8.37
C ARG A 174 -18.60 -7.44 -7.66
N GLY A 175 -18.66 -8.47 -6.82
CA GLY A 175 -17.50 -8.98 -6.11
C GLY A 175 -16.41 -9.51 -7.03
N THR A 176 -16.80 -10.16 -8.13
CA THR A 176 -15.83 -10.61 -9.15
C THR A 176 -15.10 -9.44 -9.83
N ARG A 177 -15.75 -8.28 -10.02
CA ARG A 177 -15.09 -7.07 -10.52
C ARG A 177 -14.15 -6.48 -9.46
N GLN A 178 -14.63 -6.33 -8.23
CA GLN A 178 -13.80 -5.87 -7.11
C GLN A 178 -12.53 -6.72 -6.93
N ALA A 179 -12.64 -8.06 -7.04
CA ALA A 179 -11.51 -8.97 -6.98
C ALA A 179 -10.45 -8.71 -8.06
N LYS A 180 -10.86 -8.34 -9.27
CA LYS A 180 -9.94 -7.97 -10.36
C LYS A 180 -9.30 -6.59 -10.11
N ASP A 181 -10.08 -5.64 -9.63
CA ASP A 181 -9.62 -4.27 -9.36
C ASP A 181 -8.61 -4.20 -8.20
N LEU A 182 -8.65 -5.18 -7.28
CA LEU A 182 -7.68 -5.31 -6.17
C LEU A 182 -6.26 -5.64 -6.62
N VAL A 183 -6.06 -6.18 -7.83
CA VAL A 183 -4.74 -6.64 -8.29
C VAL A 183 -3.74 -5.48 -8.34
N GLY A 184 -4.11 -4.36 -8.96
CA GLY A 184 -3.23 -3.19 -9.11
C GLY A 184 -2.77 -2.60 -7.77
N PRO A 185 -3.70 -2.20 -6.88
CA PRO A 185 -3.36 -1.62 -5.59
C PRO A 185 -2.52 -2.56 -4.71
N LEU A 186 -2.89 -3.85 -4.62
CA LEU A 186 -2.14 -4.81 -3.79
C LEU A 186 -0.73 -5.09 -4.34
N ARG A 187 -0.54 -5.07 -5.66
CA ARG A 187 0.79 -5.16 -6.28
C ARG A 187 1.62 -3.90 -6.05
N SER A 188 1.00 -2.74 -5.93
CA SER A 188 1.69 -1.47 -5.67
C SER A 188 2.39 -1.48 -4.30
N PHE A 189 1.82 -2.19 -3.32
CA PHE A 189 2.45 -2.46 -2.01
C PHE A 189 3.41 -3.67 -2.01
N GLY A 190 3.71 -4.24 -3.18
CA GLY A 190 4.67 -5.34 -3.31
C GLY A 190 4.22 -6.65 -2.67
N VAL A 191 2.91 -6.90 -2.52
CA VAL A 191 2.38 -8.15 -1.95
C VAL A 191 2.91 -9.36 -2.73
N ARG A 192 3.50 -10.32 -2.01
CA ARG A 192 4.08 -11.56 -2.58
C ARG A 192 3.50 -12.84 -2.00
N ARG A 193 2.92 -12.77 -0.79
CA ARG A 193 2.25 -13.91 -0.15
C ARG A 193 0.76 -13.65 -0.06
N VAL A 194 -0.03 -14.61 -0.51
CA VAL A 194 -1.50 -14.58 -0.44
C VAL A 194 -1.97 -15.62 0.57
N ILE A 195 -2.64 -15.17 1.63
CA ILE A 195 -3.28 -16.01 2.64
C ILE A 195 -4.77 -15.69 2.61
N SER A 196 -5.60 -16.71 2.71
CA SER A 196 -7.05 -16.54 2.69
C SER A 196 -7.71 -17.48 3.68
N SER A 197 -8.83 -17.03 4.25
CA SER A 197 -9.83 -17.98 4.75
C SER A 197 -10.18 -18.98 3.65
N ASP A 198 -10.44 -20.21 4.05
CA ASP A 198 -10.91 -21.30 3.22
C ASP A 198 -12.30 -21.10 2.59
N ALA A 199 -13.09 -20.12 3.05
CA ALA A 199 -14.37 -19.78 2.45
C ALA A 199 -14.24 -19.40 0.97
N VAL A 200 -15.16 -19.89 0.14
CA VAL A 200 -15.15 -19.74 -1.33
C VAL A 200 -15.04 -18.27 -1.75
N ARG A 201 -15.81 -17.37 -1.14
CA ARG A 201 -15.74 -15.92 -1.39
C ARG A 201 -14.38 -15.30 -1.08
N CYS A 202 -13.70 -15.75 -0.01
CA CYS A 202 -12.38 -15.22 0.36
C CYS A 202 -11.33 -15.70 -0.63
N VAL A 203 -11.31 -16.99 -0.95
CA VAL A 203 -10.41 -17.57 -1.97
C VAL A 203 -10.62 -16.87 -3.31
N ALA A 204 -11.87 -16.78 -3.79
CA ALA A 204 -12.19 -16.14 -5.06
C ALA A 204 -11.81 -14.65 -5.12
N THR A 205 -11.82 -13.93 -3.98
CA THR A 205 -11.42 -12.53 -3.91
C THR A 205 -9.94 -12.35 -4.25
N VAL A 206 -9.08 -13.27 -3.79
CA VAL A 206 -7.62 -13.16 -3.97
C VAL A 206 -7.09 -13.99 -5.14
N THR A 207 -7.93 -14.79 -5.80
CA THR A 207 -7.54 -15.57 -6.98
C THR A 207 -6.91 -14.72 -8.09
N PRO A 208 -7.50 -13.58 -8.52
CA PRO A 208 -6.89 -12.77 -9.58
C PRO A 208 -5.50 -12.24 -9.22
N LEU A 209 -5.29 -11.90 -7.93
CA LEU A 209 -3.97 -11.49 -7.45
C LEU A 209 -2.98 -12.66 -7.47
N ALA A 210 -3.39 -13.83 -7.00
CA ALA A 210 -2.55 -15.03 -6.96
C ALA A 210 -2.09 -15.43 -8.37
N GLU A 211 -3.01 -15.39 -9.35
CA GLU A 211 -2.73 -15.62 -10.77
C GLU A 211 -1.75 -14.59 -11.34
N ALA A 212 -1.99 -13.29 -11.11
CA ALA A 212 -1.12 -12.21 -11.58
C ALA A 212 0.29 -12.27 -10.97
N LEU A 213 0.44 -12.85 -9.78
CA LEU A 213 1.73 -13.06 -9.12
C LEU A 213 2.40 -14.39 -9.49
N GLY A 214 1.69 -15.31 -10.14
CA GLY A 214 2.15 -16.69 -10.34
C GLY A 214 2.40 -17.43 -9.02
N ARG A 215 1.56 -17.20 -7.99
CA ARG A 215 1.72 -17.75 -6.63
C ARG A 215 0.49 -18.53 -6.19
N SER A 216 0.68 -19.50 -5.30
CA SER A 216 -0.41 -20.24 -4.67
C SER A 216 -1.05 -19.45 -3.53
N ILE A 217 -2.35 -19.69 -3.31
CA ILE A 217 -3.09 -19.19 -2.14
C ILE A 217 -2.87 -20.14 -0.97
N ASP A 218 -2.41 -19.61 0.17
CA ASP A 218 -2.35 -20.32 1.44
C ASP A 218 -3.72 -20.27 2.10
N ARG A 219 -4.49 -21.36 2.00
CA ARG A 219 -5.84 -21.43 2.57
C ARG A 219 -5.76 -21.92 4.01
N THR A 220 -6.43 -21.24 4.92
CA THR A 220 -6.46 -21.67 6.32
C THR A 220 -7.80 -21.34 7.00
N PRO A 221 -8.40 -22.28 7.75
CA PRO A 221 -9.60 -22.02 8.54
C PRO A 221 -9.32 -21.10 9.73
N LEU A 222 -8.06 -20.93 10.14
CA LEU A 222 -7.67 -20.20 11.35
C LEU A 222 -8.01 -18.70 11.31
N ILE A 223 -8.30 -18.15 10.14
CA ILE A 223 -8.82 -16.78 9.94
C ILE A 223 -10.20 -16.80 9.25
N GLY A 224 -10.90 -17.93 9.31
CA GLY A 224 -12.26 -18.11 8.79
C GLY A 224 -13.33 -17.67 9.79
N GLN A 225 -14.51 -17.32 9.27
CA GLN A 225 -15.63 -16.90 10.11
C GLN A 225 -16.17 -18.04 10.97
N ASP A 226 -16.34 -19.24 10.41
CA ASP A 226 -16.89 -20.39 11.13
C ASP A 226 -15.99 -20.75 12.33
N ALA A 227 -14.68 -20.88 12.10
CA ALA A 227 -13.72 -21.12 13.18
C ALA A 227 -13.68 -20.00 14.24
N TRP A 228 -13.93 -18.75 13.83
CA TRP A 228 -14.01 -17.63 14.75
C TRP A 228 -15.26 -17.72 15.64
N GLU A 229 -16.41 -18.04 15.06
CA GLU A 229 -17.69 -18.18 15.76
C GLU A 229 -17.70 -19.41 16.69
N GLU A 230 -17.03 -20.48 16.29
CA GLU A 230 -16.88 -21.72 17.09
C GLU A 230 -15.76 -21.64 18.15
N GLY A 231 -14.96 -20.58 18.15
CA GLY A 231 -13.83 -20.42 19.08
C GLY A 231 -12.62 -21.32 18.78
N THR A 232 -12.54 -21.88 17.58
CA THR A 232 -11.44 -22.75 17.11
C THR A 232 -10.41 -22.02 16.24
N SER A 233 -10.62 -20.73 15.96
CA SER A 233 -9.67 -19.89 15.22
C SER A 233 -8.33 -19.71 15.95
N ASP A 234 -7.25 -19.53 15.20
CA ASP A 234 -5.93 -19.18 15.74
C ASP A 234 -5.29 -18.07 14.90
N VAL A 235 -5.89 -16.89 15.00
CA VAL A 235 -5.41 -15.67 14.34
C VAL A 235 -3.98 -15.33 14.78
N ARG A 236 -3.67 -15.57 16.06
CA ARG A 236 -2.36 -15.29 16.67
C ARG A 236 -1.23 -16.04 15.97
N ALA A 237 -1.40 -17.34 15.71
CA ALA A 237 -0.39 -18.14 15.02
C ALA A 237 -0.15 -17.63 13.59
N VAL A 238 -1.22 -17.30 12.87
CA VAL A 238 -1.13 -16.79 11.49
C VAL A 238 -0.40 -15.45 11.47
N ILE A 239 -0.82 -14.50 12.29
CA ILE A 239 -0.23 -13.16 12.35
C ILE A 239 1.21 -13.19 12.86
N GLY A 240 1.50 -13.92 13.94
CA GLY A 240 2.85 -14.07 14.46
C GLY A 240 3.82 -14.62 13.39
N LYS A 241 3.38 -15.60 12.59
CA LYS A 241 4.18 -16.11 11.46
C LYS A 241 4.43 -15.05 10.40
N ARG A 242 3.44 -14.19 10.09
CA ARG A 242 3.60 -13.10 9.10
C ARG A 242 4.56 -12.03 9.57
N VAL A 243 4.39 -11.53 10.78
CA VAL A 243 5.26 -10.51 11.41
C VAL A 243 6.72 -10.99 11.44
N ARG A 244 6.96 -12.23 11.91
CA ARG A 244 8.31 -12.82 11.92
C ARG A 244 8.92 -13.00 10.52
N SER A 245 8.08 -13.25 9.51
CA SER A 245 8.58 -13.47 8.14
C SER A 245 9.09 -12.20 7.45
N ARG A 246 8.69 -11.02 7.94
CA ARG A 246 9.09 -9.71 7.39
C ARG A 246 8.87 -9.57 5.88
N LYS A 247 7.83 -10.24 5.37
CA LYS A 247 7.53 -10.32 3.94
C LYS A 247 6.15 -9.73 3.65
N PRO A 248 6.03 -8.91 2.57
CA PRO A 248 4.75 -8.37 2.14
C PRO A 248 3.70 -9.47 1.92
N ALA A 249 2.56 -9.36 2.59
CA ALA A 249 1.51 -10.36 2.54
C ALA A 249 0.12 -9.73 2.55
N VAL A 250 -0.85 -10.41 1.95
CA VAL A 250 -2.29 -10.12 2.11
C VAL A 250 -2.97 -11.27 2.83
N LEU A 251 -3.86 -10.93 3.75
CA LEU A 251 -4.76 -11.84 4.45
C LEU A 251 -6.20 -11.47 4.09
N CYS A 252 -6.88 -12.34 3.34
CA CYS A 252 -8.30 -12.17 3.04
C CYS A 252 -9.17 -12.92 4.05
N SER A 253 -10.09 -12.19 4.68
CA SER A 253 -10.96 -12.72 5.73
C SER A 253 -12.32 -12.00 5.74
N HIS A 254 -13.06 -12.12 6.84
CA HIS A 254 -14.45 -11.75 7.00
C HIS A 254 -14.59 -10.61 7.99
N GLY A 255 -15.59 -9.74 7.80
CA GLY A 255 -15.84 -8.57 8.67
C GLY A 255 -15.75 -8.86 10.18
N PRO A 256 -16.39 -9.91 10.71
CA PRO A 256 -16.30 -10.24 12.14
C PRO A 256 -14.89 -10.62 12.65
N VAL A 257 -14.00 -11.07 11.76
CA VAL A 257 -12.66 -11.58 12.09
C VAL A 257 -11.58 -10.49 11.96
N LEU A 258 -11.80 -9.47 11.11
CA LEU A 258 -10.82 -8.40 10.86
C LEU A 258 -10.40 -7.63 12.14
N PRO A 259 -11.30 -7.32 13.09
CA PRO A 259 -10.91 -6.71 14.36
C PRO A 259 -9.93 -7.58 15.14
N GLY A 260 -10.14 -8.91 15.16
CA GLY A 260 -9.22 -9.87 15.77
C GLY A 260 -7.85 -9.89 15.08
N ILE A 261 -7.82 -9.85 13.75
CA ILE A 261 -6.59 -9.76 12.97
C ILE A 261 -5.77 -8.50 13.32
N LEU A 262 -6.40 -7.32 13.35
CA LEU A 262 -5.70 -6.09 13.70
C LEU A 262 -5.29 -6.04 15.18
N ALA A 263 -6.10 -6.60 16.07
CA ALA A 263 -5.76 -6.71 17.48
C ALA A 263 -4.54 -7.61 17.71
N GLU A 264 -4.43 -8.71 16.98
CA GLU A 264 -3.25 -9.60 17.02
C GLU A 264 -2.03 -8.97 16.35
N LEU A 265 -2.20 -8.17 15.30
CA LEU A 265 -1.10 -7.40 14.71
C LEU A 265 -0.54 -6.42 15.75
N ALA A 266 -1.41 -5.65 16.40
CA ALA A 266 -1.00 -4.72 17.45
C ALA A 266 -0.28 -5.44 18.61
N LEU A 267 -0.79 -6.59 19.07
CA LEU A 267 -0.12 -7.38 20.11
C LEU A 267 1.24 -7.91 19.65
N ALA A 268 1.32 -8.49 18.45
CA ALA A 268 2.54 -9.09 17.92
C ALA A 268 3.66 -8.06 17.69
N THR A 269 3.30 -6.79 17.53
CA THR A 269 4.23 -5.69 17.30
C THR A 269 4.41 -4.81 18.54
N GLY A 270 3.78 -5.12 19.69
CA GLY A 270 3.89 -4.29 20.89
C GLY A 270 3.16 -2.93 20.83
N THR A 271 2.23 -2.76 19.90
CA THR A 271 1.46 -1.52 19.72
C THR A 271 0.33 -1.43 20.75
N LEU A 272 0.17 -0.26 21.37
CA LEU A 272 -1.00 0.03 22.20
C LEU A 272 -2.28 0.00 21.36
N ARG A 273 -3.29 -0.71 21.87
CA ARG A 273 -4.61 -0.77 21.23
C ARG A 273 -5.31 0.59 21.35
N GLY A 274 -5.96 1.01 20.28
CA GLY A 274 -6.73 2.25 20.23
C GLY A 274 -7.85 2.19 19.20
N SER A 275 -8.68 3.23 19.17
CA SER A 275 -9.85 3.32 18.28
C SER A 275 -9.49 3.23 16.79
N TYR A 276 -8.28 3.66 16.42
CA TYR A 276 -7.77 3.58 15.04
C TYR A 276 -7.75 2.15 14.48
N LEU A 277 -7.53 1.13 15.32
CA LEU A 277 -7.62 -0.28 14.91
C LEU A 277 -9.06 -0.68 14.56
N GLY A 278 -10.03 -0.15 15.30
CA GLY A 278 -11.46 -0.34 15.00
C GLY A 278 -11.79 0.21 13.62
N SER A 279 -11.39 1.45 13.34
CA SER A 279 -11.58 2.09 12.03
C SER A 279 -10.91 1.30 10.90
N ALA A 280 -9.68 0.83 11.09
CA ALA A 280 -8.97 0.03 10.09
C ALA A 280 -9.54 -1.38 9.90
N SER A 281 -10.30 -1.90 10.85
CA SER A 281 -10.99 -3.20 10.71
C SER A 281 -12.40 -3.10 10.14
N SER A 282 -13.00 -1.90 10.16
CA SER A 282 -14.36 -1.63 9.69
C SER A 282 -14.39 -1.46 8.16
N LEU A 283 -14.00 -2.51 7.46
CA LEU A 283 -13.80 -2.51 6.02
C LEU A 283 -15.08 -2.91 5.28
N ASP A 284 -15.45 -2.19 4.22
CA ASP A 284 -16.48 -2.63 3.28
C ASP A 284 -16.02 -3.86 2.47
N PRO A 285 -16.93 -4.66 1.87
CA PRO A 285 -16.53 -5.78 1.04
C PRO A 285 -15.64 -5.36 -0.13
N GLY A 286 -14.42 -5.92 -0.18
CA GLY A 286 -13.38 -5.55 -1.13
C GLY A 286 -12.50 -4.37 -0.71
N ALA A 287 -12.72 -3.78 0.48
CA ALA A 287 -11.83 -2.80 1.08
C ALA A 287 -10.66 -3.50 1.80
N PHE A 288 -9.54 -2.80 1.94
CA PHE A 288 -8.38 -3.31 2.68
C PHE A 288 -7.66 -2.23 3.47
N SER A 289 -7.00 -2.66 4.54
CA SER A 289 -6.02 -1.83 5.26
C SER A 289 -4.62 -2.38 5.08
N VAL A 290 -3.65 -1.49 4.87
CA VAL A 290 -2.24 -1.80 4.77
C VAL A 290 -1.58 -1.43 6.10
N VAL A 291 -1.11 -2.43 6.83
CA VAL A 291 -0.41 -2.24 8.10
C VAL A 291 1.08 -2.27 7.83
N HIS A 292 1.75 -1.13 7.99
CA HIS A 292 3.17 -1.01 7.74
C HIS A 292 3.98 -1.28 9.00
N LEU A 293 4.91 -2.24 8.92
CA LEU A 293 5.78 -2.63 10.02
C LEU A 293 7.24 -2.37 9.65
N SER A 294 8.06 -1.95 10.62
CA SER A 294 9.51 -1.85 10.43
C SER A 294 10.09 -3.21 10.05
N ARG A 295 10.91 -3.23 9.01
CA ARG A 295 11.59 -4.46 8.56
C ARG A 295 12.69 -4.86 9.52
N GLU A 296 13.38 -3.91 10.11
CA GLU A 296 14.48 -4.08 11.04
C GLU A 296 13.94 -4.50 12.42
N HIS A 297 12.91 -3.78 12.89
CA HIS A 297 12.35 -3.90 14.23
C HIS A 297 10.82 -4.11 14.20
N PRO A 298 10.33 -5.27 13.71
CA PRO A 298 8.89 -5.53 13.61
C PRO A 298 8.15 -5.60 14.97
N GLY A 299 8.87 -5.61 16.09
CA GLY A 299 8.33 -5.58 17.45
C GLY A 299 8.23 -4.17 18.06
N SER A 300 8.56 -3.12 17.32
CA SER A 300 8.59 -1.72 17.81
C SER A 300 7.31 -0.94 17.51
N GLY A 301 6.22 -1.64 17.25
CA GLY A 301 4.92 -1.06 16.94
C GLY A 301 4.54 -1.12 15.47
N ILE A 302 3.27 -0.86 15.21
CA ILE A 302 2.74 -0.55 13.88
C ILE A 302 3.17 0.87 13.56
N VAL A 303 3.87 1.05 12.44
CA VAL A 303 4.36 2.38 12.00
C VAL A 303 3.18 3.24 11.56
N CYS A 304 2.32 2.69 10.71
CA CYS A 304 1.09 3.33 10.29
C CYS A 304 0.12 2.31 9.69
N ILE A 305 -1.14 2.73 9.55
CA ILE A 305 -2.17 1.99 8.84
C ILE A 305 -2.82 2.94 7.84
N GLU A 306 -2.95 2.52 6.59
CA GLU A 306 -3.75 3.21 5.57
C GLU A 306 -4.90 2.29 5.12
N THR A 307 -6.08 2.87 4.91
CA THR A 307 -7.29 2.14 4.50
C THR A 307 -7.72 2.57 3.09
N HIS A 308 -8.02 1.59 2.27
CA HIS A 308 -8.37 1.73 0.86
C HIS A 308 -9.74 1.13 0.60
N GLU A 309 -10.67 1.98 0.19
CA GLU A 309 -12.04 1.58 -0.16
C GLU A 309 -12.09 0.85 -1.52
N PRO A 310 -13.06 -0.06 -1.72
CA PRO A 310 -13.20 -0.74 -2.98
C PRO A 310 -13.64 0.24 -4.06
N ARG A 311 -13.19 0.00 -5.28
CA ARG A 311 -13.80 0.67 -6.43
C ARG A 311 -15.27 0.25 -6.57
N LEU A 312 -16.13 1.24 -6.78
CA LEU A 312 -17.59 1.05 -6.94
C LEU A 312 -17.93 0.53 -8.34
#